data_AF-A0A960NLC8-F1
#
_entry.id   AF-A0A960NLC8-F1
#
_cell.length_a   1.000
_cell.length_b   1.000
_cell.length_c   1.000
_cell.angle_alpha   90.00
_cell.angle_beta   90.00
_cell.angle_gamma   90.00
#
_symmetry.space_group_name_H-M   'P 1'
#
loop_
_entity.id
_entity.type
_entity.pdbx_description
1 polymer ?
#
loop_
_entity_poly.entity_id
_entity_poly.type
_entity_poly.pdbx_seq_one_letter_code
_entity_poly.pdbx_strand_id
1 'polypeptide(L)'
;MAGKPSTWSLRSGERRLLIGSFLVIFAGYAMPLLVRYSNAPTLSWTDALPLAGFAIMLLLGHGLLVAGRFHGDQVLYPVAMLLAGLGWLAQIRLGTIDLNALSLSAAYLPVSGWGLMIGTALFLSRGRAARLDHLSLLCLFLSVAVLGAILVFGQRFRGALYLPGGINPAEIVKLLLIIFLSGFLVTFRKELGRTVVGVVPAPPWKTLLGLGALWALPMGLLVLQR
;
A
#
# COMPACT_ATOMS: atom_id res chain seq x y z
N MET A 1 -0.19 -29.28 -30.59
CA MET A 1 -0.87 -28.15 -29.90
C MET A 1 -0.19 -27.94 -28.55
N ALA A 2 0.70 -26.94 -28.43
CA ALA A 2 1.34 -26.64 -27.14
C ALA A 2 0.30 -26.00 -26.20
N GLY A 3 0.00 -26.67 -25.08
CA GLY A 3 -0.94 -26.14 -24.08
C GLY A 3 -0.45 -24.81 -23.54
N LYS A 4 -1.32 -23.80 -23.47
CA LYS A 4 -0.99 -22.51 -22.86
C LYS A 4 -0.47 -22.76 -21.43
N PRO A 5 0.71 -22.23 -21.06
CA PRO A 5 1.25 -22.43 -19.72
C PRO A 5 0.25 -21.95 -18.67
N SER A 6 0.06 -22.73 -17.61
CA SER A 6 -0.88 -22.39 -16.55
C SER A 6 -0.40 -21.13 -15.81
N THR A 7 -1.32 -20.35 -15.26
CA THR A 7 -0.95 -19.17 -14.43
C THR A 7 -0.04 -19.54 -13.27
N TRP A 8 -0.12 -20.79 -12.80
CA TRP A 8 0.79 -21.36 -11.82
C TRP A 8 2.23 -21.48 -12.32
N SER A 9 2.45 -22.01 -13.53
CA SER A 9 3.81 -22.17 -14.07
C SER A 9 4.46 -20.82 -14.37
N LEU A 10 3.66 -19.84 -14.79
CA LEU A 10 4.13 -18.48 -15.11
C LEU A 10 4.63 -17.71 -13.88
N ARG A 11 4.15 -18.03 -12.67
CA ARG A 11 4.50 -17.34 -11.41
C ARG A 11 5.58 -18.05 -10.60
N SER A 12 6.50 -18.74 -11.27
CA SER A 12 7.61 -19.45 -10.62
C SER A 12 8.63 -18.52 -9.97
N GLY A 13 8.88 -17.36 -10.56
CA GLY A 13 9.77 -16.32 -10.01
C GLY A 13 9.28 -15.80 -8.68
N GLU A 14 7.99 -15.47 -8.60
CA GLU A 14 7.35 -15.05 -7.35
C GLU A 14 7.52 -16.06 -6.22
N ARG A 15 7.29 -17.36 -6.48
CA ARG A 15 7.41 -18.39 -5.44
C ARG A 15 8.82 -18.43 -4.84
N ARG A 16 9.86 -18.30 -5.67
CA ARG A 16 11.25 -18.27 -5.19
C ARG A 16 11.49 -17.06 -4.29
N LEU A 17 10.96 -15.91 -4.67
CA LEU A 17 11.05 -14.68 -3.86
C LEU A 17 10.25 -14.79 -2.56
N LEU A 18 9.06 -15.42 -2.56
CA LEU A 18 8.27 -15.65 -1.35
C LEU A 18 9.00 -16.59 -0.39
N ILE A 19 9.60 -17.68 -0.88
CA ILE A 19 10.41 -18.59 -0.08
C ILE A 19 11.62 -17.84 0.50
N GLY A 20 12.33 -17.07 -0.33
CA GLY A 20 13.45 -16.24 0.14
C GLY A 20 13.01 -15.25 1.22
N SER A 21 11.87 -14.59 1.03
CA SER A 21 11.30 -13.67 2.02
C SER A 21 10.96 -14.39 3.32
N PHE A 22 10.32 -15.55 3.25
CA PHE A 22 10.01 -16.36 4.42
C PHE A 22 11.28 -16.78 5.17
N LEU A 23 12.32 -17.26 4.47
CA LEU A 23 13.57 -17.69 5.09
C LEU A 23 14.30 -16.54 5.80
N VAL A 24 14.33 -15.35 5.21
CA VAL A 24 14.91 -14.15 5.85
C VAL A 24 14.14 -13.81 7.12
N ILE A 25 12.81 -13.78 7.08
CA ILE A 25 12.00 -13.47 8.26
C ILE A 25 12.10 -14.56 9.32
N PHE A 26 12.11 -15.83 8.90
CA PHE A 26 12.32 -16.98 9.78
C PHE A 26 13.64 -16.87 10.53
N ALA A 27 14.76 -16.62 9.82
CA ALA A 27 16.07 -16.48 10.45
C ALA A 27 16.11 -15.29 11.42
N GLY A 28 15.52 -14.16 11.03
CA GLY A 28 15.41 -12.96 11.89
C GLY A 28 14.57 -13.18 13.14
N TYR A 29 13.55 -14.03 13.06
CA TYR A 29 12.66 -14.41 14.17
C TYR A 29 13.27 -15.50 15.07
N ALA A 30 14.00 -16.45 14.49
CA ALA A 30 14.63 -17.54 15.22
C ALA A 30 15.68 -17.03 16.23
N MET A 31 16.45 -16.01 15.86
CA MET A 31 17.48 -15.44 16.74
C MET A 31 16.95 -14.97 18.12
N PRO A 32 15.95 -14.07 18.21
CA PRO A 32 15.41 -13.65 19.51
C PRO A 32 14.70 -14.80 20.25
N LEU A 33 14.07 -15.73 19.52
CA LEU A 33 13.40 -16.87 20.13
C LEU A 33 14.39 -17.86 20.76
N LEU A 34 15.53 -18.13 20.10
CA LEU A 34 16.60 -18.95 20.63
C LEU A 34 17.23 -18.34 21.89
N VAL A 35 17.45 -17.03 21.91
CA VAL A 35 17.94 -16.30 23.09
C VAL A 35 16.93 -16.37 24.24
N ARG A 36 15.63 -16.27 23.97
CA ARG A 36 14.60 -16.46 25.01
C ARG A 36 14.63 -17.88 25.56
N TYR A 37 14.70 -18.88 24.67
CA TYR A 37 14.71 -20.28 25.05
C TYR A 37 15.94 -20.67 25.89
N SER A 38 17.12 -20.10 25.59
CA SER A 38 18.33 -20.36 26.39
C SER A 38 18.25 -19.79 27.81
N ASN A 39 17.47 -18.71 28.01
CA ASN A 39 17.30 -18.06 29.32
C ASN A 39 16.12 -18.66 30.11
N ALA A 40 15.07 -19.12 29.43
CA ALA A 40 13.93 -19.78 30.03
C ALA A 40 13.41 -20.88 29.07
N PRO A 41 13.57 -22.16 29.39
CA PRO A 41 13.29 -23.28 28.48
C PRO A 41 11.79 -23.60 28.36
N THR A 42 10.94 -22.58 28.31
CA THR A 42 9.50 -22.71 28.07
C THR A 42 9.17 -22.04 26.75
N LEU A 43 8.83 -22.86 25.76
CA LEU A 43 8.46 -22.42 24.42
C LEU A 43 6.93 -22.54 24.32
N SER A 44 6.24 -21.41 24.20
CA SER A 44 4.78 -21.41 24.06
C SER A 44 4.40 -21.57 22.60
N TRP A 45 3.27 -22.23 22.32
CA TRP A 45 2.69 -22.24 20.97
C TRP A 45 2.37 -20.83 20.46
N THR A 46 2.11 -19.89 21.37
CA THR A 46 1.89 -18.48 21.02
C THR A 46 3.14 -17.81 20.44
N ASP A 47 4.34 -18.28 20.77
CA ASP A 47 5.59 -17.78 20.19
C ASP A 47 5.72 -18.18 18.71
N ALA A 48 4.98 -19.15 18.21
CA ALA A 48 4.97 -19.52 16.79
C ALA A 48 3.96 -18.70 15.95
N LEU A 49 2.98 -18.05 16.59
CA LEU A 49 1.88 -17.38 15.91
C LEU A 49 2.31 -16.30 14.90
N PRO A 50 3.28 -15.40 15.20
CA PRO A 50 3.66 -14.35 14.26
C PRO A 50 4.25 -14.92 12.97
N LEU A 51 5.11 -15.92 13.10
CA LEU A 51 5.76 -16.59 11.97
C LEU A 51 4.74 -17.41 11.16
N ALA A 52 3.85 -18.13 11.83
CA ALA A 52 2.77 -18.88 11.18
C ALA A 52 1.81 -17.94 10.44
N GLY A 53 1.40 -16.83 11.07
CA GLY A 53 0.56 -15.81 10.46
C GLY A 53 1.20 -15.19 9.22
N PHE A 54 2.49 -14.88 9.28
CA PHE A 54 3.25 -14.40 8.13
C PHE A 54 3.28 -15.44 6.99
N ALA A 55 3.58 -16.71 7.29
CA ALA A 55 3.57 -17.79 6.31
C ALA A 55 2.18 -17.95 5.65
N ILE A 56 1.12 -17.91 6.44
CA ILE A 56 -0.27 -17.97 5.96
C ILE A 56 -0.56 -16.79 5.04
N MET A 57 -0.18 -15.57 5.39
CA MET A 57 -0.35 -14.40 4.52
C MET A 57 0.37 -14.59 3.18
N LEU A 58 1.62 -15.06 3.17
CA LEU A 58 2.37 -15.33 1.94
C LEU A 58 1.61 -16.33 1.04
N LEU A 59 1.20 -17.47 1.61
CA LEU A 59 0.53 -18.54 0.89
C LEU A 59 -0.85 -18.12 0.38
N LEU A 60 -1.66 -17.51 1.23
CA LEU A 60 -2.99 -17.03 0.86
C LEU A 60 -2.89 -15.92 -0.19
N GLY A 61 -1.97 -14.97 -0.05
CA GLY A 61 -1.84 -13.88 -1.01
C GLY A 61 -1.40 -14.41 -2.37
N HIS A 62 -0.43 -15.33 -2.42
CA HIS A 62 -0.07 -16.00 -3.66
C HIS A 62 -1.26 -16.76 -4.27
N GLY A 63 -1.95 -17.57 -3.46
CA GLY A 63 -3.11 -18.34 -3.89
C GLY A 63 -4.24 -17.47 -4.45
N LEU A 64 -4.55 -16.36 -3.77
CA LEU A 64 -5.56 -15.39 -4.21
C LEU A 64 -5.16 -14.68 -5.49
N LEU A 65 -3.89 -14.28 -5.65
CA LEU A 65 -3.40 -13.65 -6.87
C LEU A 65 -3.38 -14.63 -8.06
N VAL A 66 -3.06 -15.91 -7.83
CA VAL A 66 -3.15 -16.97 -8.84
C VAL A 66 -4.60 -17.22 -9.23
N ALA A 67 -5.49 -17.42 -8.25
CA ALA A 67 -6.92 -17.66 -8.46
C ALA A 67 -7.59 -16.49 -9.18
N GLY A 68 -7.22 -15.25 -8.83
CA GLY A 68 -7.67 -14.03 -9.47
C GLY A 68 -7.14 -13.83 -10.90
N ARG A 69 -6.19 -14.67 -11.35
CA ARG A 69 -5.46 -14.51 -12.62
C ARG A 69 -4.86 -13.11 -12.72
N PHE A 70 -4.22 -12.65 -11.65
CA PHE A 70 -3.56 -11.35 -11.62
C PHE A 70 -2.29 -11.39 -12.49
N HIS A 71 -2.16 -10.43 -13.40
CA HIS A 71 -1.06 -10.31 -14.37
C HIS A 71 -0.06 -9.19 -14.02
N GLY A 72 -0.10 -8.66 -12.80
CA GLY A 72 0.86 -7.64 -12.38
C GLY A 72 2.25 -8.20 -12.14
N ASP A 73 3.16 -7.31 -11.77
CA ASP A 73 4.55 -7.65 -11.48
C ASP A 73 4.65 -8.67 -10.33
N GLN A 74 5.39 -9.75 -10.60
CA GLN A 74 5.62 -10.86 -9.69
C GLN A 74 6.59 -10.52 -8.55
N VAL A 75 7.33 -9.42 -8.65
CA VAL A 75 8.31 -8.96 -7.66
C VAL A 75 7.65 -8.13 -6.55
N LEU A 76 6.61 -7.35 -6.88
CA LEU A 76 6.01 -6.39 -5.95
C LEU A 76 5.45 -7.04 -4.69
N TYR A 77 4.71 -8.14 -4.83
CA TYR A 77 4.10 -8.80 -3.68
C TYR A 77 5.15 -9.40 -2.72
N PRO A 78 6.13 -10.21 -3.17
CA PRO A 78 7.21 -10.68 -2.31
C PRO A 78 8.00 -9.56 -1.64
N VAL A 79 8.34 -8.50 -2.37
CA VAL A 79 9.11 -7.37 -1.81
C VAL A 79 8.29 -6.62 -0.75
N ALA A 80 7.01 -6.35 -1.00
CA ALA A 80 6.12 -5.73 -0.02
C ALA A 80 6.02 -6.58 1.25
N MET A 81 5.88 -7.90 1.09
CA MET A 81 5.81 -8.82 2.22
C MET A 81 7.14 -8.93 2.99
N LEU A 82 8.28 -8.93 2.29
CA LEU A 82 9.60 -8.87 2.93
C LEU A 82 9.75 -7.62 3.79
N LEU A 83 9.42 -6.45 3.23
CA LEU A 83 9.50 -5.17 3.95
C LEU A 83 8.54 -5.14 5.15
N ALA A 84 7.31 -5.64 4.98
CA ALA A 84 6.36 -5.76 6.07
C ALA A 84 6.88 -6.69 7.18
N GLY A 85 7.46 -7.84 6.81
CA GLY A 85 8.08 -8.78 7.74
C GLY A 85 9.27 -8.18 8.48
N LEU A 86 10.13 -7.41 7.81
CA LEU A 86 11.25 -6.70 8.43
C LEU A 86 10.76 -5.65 9.43
N GLY A 87 9.71 -4.90 9.09
CA GLY A 87 9.07 -3.97 10.01
C GLY A 87 8.50 -4.66 11.25
N TRP A 88 7.89 -5.83 11.07
CA TRP A 88 7.39 -6.66 12.17
C TRP A 88 8.52 -7.16 13.07
N LEU A 89 9.62 -7.66 12.50
CA LEU A 89 10.81 -8.08 13.26
C LEU A 89 11.43 -6.92 14.04
N ALA A 90 11.49 -5.73 13.46
CA ALA A 90 11.97 -4.54 14.14
C ALA A 90 11.11 -4.21 15.37
N GLN A 91 9.79 -4.29 15.24
CA GLN A 91 8.87 -4.05 16.37
C GLN A 91 9.02 -5.08 17.49
N ILE A 92 9.24 -6.35 17.17
CA ILE A 92 9.55 -7.39 18.18
C ILE A 92 10.86 -7.06 18.89
N ARG A 93 11.91 -6.68 18.15
CA ARG A 93 13.21 -6.35 18.74
C ARG A 93 13.19 -5.09 19.62
N LEU A 94 12.36 -4.12 19.27
CA LEU A 94 12.17 -2.90 20.06
C LEU A 94 11.27 -3.11 21.28
N GLY A 95 10.68 -4.30 21.45
CA GLY A 95 9.76 -4.61 22.55
C GLY A 95 8.43 -3.86 22.45
N THR A 96 8.08 -3.31 21.28
CA THR A 96 6.83 -2.56 21.10
C THR A 96 5.61 -3.47 20.95
N ILE A 97 5.83 -4.73 20.56
CA ILE A 97 4.79 -5.77 20.53
C ILE A 97 5.05 -6.73 21.70
N ASP A 98 4.11 -6.79 22.63
CA ASP A 98 4.05 -7.89 23.60
C ASP A 98 3.37 -9.09 22.94
N LEU A 99 4.13 -10.15 22.72
CA LEU A 99 3.63 -11.40 22.12
C LEU A 99 2.64 -12.14 23.01
N ASN A 100 2.65 -11.88 24.32
CA ASN A 100 1.75 -12.51 25.30
C ASN A 100 0.46 -11.71 25.49
N ALA A 101 0.45 -10.43 25.13
CA ALA A 101 -0.69 -9.53 25.24
C ALA A 101 -1.02 -8.90 23.87
N LEU A 102 -1.00 -9.72 22.81
CA LEU A 102 -1.38 -9.30 21.46
C LEU A 102 -2.83 -8.79 21.49
N SER A 103 -2.98 -7.47 21.54
CA SER A 103 -4.28 -6.84 21.46
C SER A 103 -4.88 -7.13 20.08
N LEU A 104 -6.19 -7.34 20.04
CA LEU A 104 -6.93 -7.53 18.80
C LEU A 104 -6.60 -6.42 17.79
N SER A 105 -6.46 -5.17 18.24
CA SER A 105 -6.06 -4.03 17.42
C SER A 105 -4.68 -4.17 16.77
N ALA A 106 -3.68 -4.69 17.50
CA ALA A 106 -2.34 -4.93 16.96
C ALA A 106 -2.32 -6.07 15.92
N ALA A 107 -3.17 -7.09 16.10
CA ALA A 107 -3.32 -8.18 15.14
C ALA A 107 -4.10 -7.76 13.88
N TYR A 108 -5.09 -6.87 14.01
CA TYR A 108 -5.91 -6.43 12.88
C TYR A 108 -5.13 -5.59 11.87
N LEU A 109 -4.24 -4.70 12.31
CA LEU A 109 -3.61 -3.72 11.43
C LEU A 109 -2.82 -4.34 10.25
N PRO A 110 -1.94 -5.33 10.45
CA PRO A 110 -1.23 -6.00 9.35
C PRO A 110 -2.19 -6.78 8.44
N VAL A 111 -3.18 -7.46 9.04
CA VAL A 111 -4.17 -8.27 8.29
C VAL A 111 -5.04 -7.37 7.43
N SER A 112 -5.50 -6.24 7.95
CA SER A 112 -6.31 -5.27 7.21
C SER A 112 -5.49 -4.59 6.10
N GLY A 113 -4.24 -4.22 6.37
CA GLY A 113 -3.35 -3.64 5.36
C GLY A 113 -3.07 -4.61 4.21
N TRP A 114 -2.72 -5.86 4.54
CA TRP A 114 -2.54 -6.94 3.57
C TRP A 114 -3.83 -7.22 2.78
N GLY A 115 -4.97 -7.31 3.47
CA GLY A 115 -6.27 -7.54 2.87
C GLY A 115 -6.68 -6.43 1.91
N LEU A 116 -6.46 -5.16 2.28
CA LEU A 116 -6.68 -4.02 1.39
C LEU A 116 -5.75 -4.05 0.18
N MET A 117 -4.48 -4.40 0.34
CA MET A 117 -3.52 -4.53 -0.76
C MET A 117 -3.96 -5.62 -1.76
N ILE A 118 -4.26 -6.83 -1.29
CA ILE A 118 -4.68 -7.93 -2.16
C ILE A 118 -6.06 -7.63 -2.77
N GLY A 119 -6.99 -7.13 -1.96
CA GLY A 119 -8.35 -6.78 -2.39
C GLY A 119 -8.34 -5.73 -3.49
N THR A 120 -7.57 -4.64 -3.33
CA THR A 120 -7.44 -3.59 -4.35
C THR A 120 -6.74 -4.11 -5.61
N ALA A 121 -5.66 -4.88 -5.47
CA ALA A 121 -4.96 -5.49 -6.61
C ALA A 121 -5.90 -6.38 -7.44
N LEU A 122 -6.70 -7.22 -6.78
CA LEU A 122 -7.67 -8.09 -7.44
C LEU A 122 -8.86 -7.31 -8.00
N PHE A 123 -9.35 -6.28 -7.30
CA PHE A 123 -10.49 -5.47 -7.73
C PHE A 123 -10.15 -4.58 -8.94
N LEU A 124 -8.95 -4.01 -9.00
CA LEU A 124 -8.52 -3.14 -10.10
C LEU A 124 -7.86 -3.88 -11.26
N SER A 125 -7.67 -5.20 -11.13
CA SER A 125 -7.14 -6.05 -12.19
C SER A 125 -8.03 -6.09 -13.45
N ARG A 126 -7.48 -6.61 -14.54
CA ARG A 126 -8.18 -6.85 -15.84
C ARG A 126 -8.67 -5.56 -16.51
N GLY A 127 -7.84 -4.52 -16.49
CA GLY A 127 -8.14 -3.23 -17.11
C GLY A 127 -9.16 -2.38 -16.35
N ARG A 128 -9.70 -2.85 -15.22
CA ARG A 128 -10.61 -2.06 -14.38
C ARG A 128 -9.94 -0.82 -13.78
N ALA A 129 -8.63 -0.85 -13.59
CA ALA A 129 -7.84 0.31 -13.21
C ALA A 129 -8.04 1.50 -14.17
N ALA A 130 -8.24 1.28 -15.48
CA ALA A 130 -8.47 2.37 -16.42
C ALA A 130 -9.80 3.12 -16.16
N ARG A 131 -10.75 2.51 -15.43
CA ARG A 131 -12.00 3.19 -15.04
C ARG A 131 -11.76 4.31 -14.01
N LEU A 132 -10.64 4.29 -13.30
CA LEU A 132 -10.27 5.35 -12.35
C LEU A 132 -10.05 6.69 -13.03
N ASP A 133 -9.66 6.69 -14.32
CA ASP A 133 -9.44 7.92 -15.07
C ASP A 133 -10.72 8.77 -15.17
N HIS A 134 -11.87 8.11 -15.35
CA HIS A 134 -13.19 8.76 -15.39
C HIS A 134 -13.62 9.33 -14.03
N LEU A 135 -13.01 8.85 -12.94
CA LEU A 135 -13.29 9.31 -11.58
C LEU A 135 -12.29 10.38 -11.10
N SER A 136 -11.37 10.82 -11.95
CA SER A 136 -10.31 11.76 -11.56
C SER A 136 -10.83 13.05 -10.93
N LEU A 137 -11.82 13.72 -11.55
CA LEU A 137 -12.44 14.91 -10.98
C LEU A 137 -13.18 14.62 -9.68
N LEU A 138 -13.88 13.48 -9.59
CA LEU A 138 -14.51 13.04 -8.34
C LEU A 138 -13.47 12.86 -7.24
N CYS A 139 -12.30 12.30 -7.53
CA CYS A 139 -11.20 12.16 -6.57
C CYS A 139 -10.65 13.52 -6.12
N LEU A 140 -10.60 14.53 -7.00
CA LEU A 140 -10.25 15.90 -6.60
C LEU A 140 -11.31 16.50 -5.66
N PHE A 141 -12.60 16.37 -6.01
CA PHE A 141 -13.67 16.85 -5.13
C PHE A 141 -13.65 16.15 -3.78
N LEU A 142 -13.45 14.83 -3.75
CA LEU A 142 -13.33 14.06 -2.52
C LEU A 142 -12.10 14.47 -1.71
N SER A 143 -10.97 14.80 -2.34
CA SER A 143 -9.77 15.23 -1.62
C SER A 143 -9.99 16.58 -0.93
N VAL A 144 -10.61 17.52 -1.63
CA VAL A 144 -11.04 18.81 -1.07
C VAL A 144 -12.07 18.61 0.04
N ALA A 145 -13.05 17.73 -0.15
CA ALA A 145 -14.07 17.43 0.85
C ALA A 145 -13.47 16.81 2.12
N VAL A 146 -12.54 15.86 1.98
CA VAL A 146 -11.83 15.25 3.11
C VAL A 146 -11.04 16.33 3.86
N LEU A 147 -10.24 17.14 3.16
CA LEU A 147 -9.49 18.26 3.76
C LEU A 147 -10.41 19.25 4.50
N GLY A 148 -11.51 19.67 3.88
CA GLY A 148 -12.51 20.54 4.49
C GLY A 148 -13.14 19.91 5.74
N ALA A 149 -13.52 18.63 5.68
CA ALA A 149 -14.08 17.92 6.83
C ALA A 149 -13.12 17.88 8.02
N ILE A 150 -11.80 17.76 7.79
CA ILE A 150 -10.82 17.75 8.88
C ILE A 150 -10.62 19.14 9.49
N LEU A 151 -10.72 20.20 8.69
CA LEU A 151 -10.67 21.56 9.24
C LEU A 151 -11.85 21.83 10.17
N VAL A 152 -13.01 21.22 9.91
CA VAL A 152 -14.22 21.38 10.72
C VAL A 152 -14.27 20.41 11.90
N PHE A 153 -13.92 19.14 11.69
CA PHE A 153 -14.13 18.04 12.66
C PHE A 153 -12.86 17.40 13.20
N GLY A 154 -11.68 17.77 12.68
CA GLY A 154 -10.41 17.13 13.03
C GLY A 154 -9.99 17.45 14.46
N GLN A 155 -9.35 16.46 15.10
CA GLN A 155 -8.77 16.65 16.43
C GLN A 155 -7.28 16.93 16.31
N ARG A 156 -6.79 17.94 17.03
CA ARG A 156 -5.37 18.26 17.07
C ARG A 156 -4.64 17.27 17.97
N PHE A 157 -3.71 16.54 17.40
CA PHE A 157 -2.80 15.65 18.12
C PHE A 157 -1.37 15.95 17.69
N ARG A 158 -0.53 16.37 18.63
CA ARG A 158 0.91 16.69 18.41
C ARG A 158 1.17 17.64 17.22
N GLY A 159 0.33 18.65 17.05
CA GLY A 159 0.47 19.65 15.97
C GLY A 159 -0.05 19.19 14.60
N ALA A 160 -0.69 18.03 14.49
CA ALA A 160 -1.37 17.57 13.28
C ALA A 160 -2.84 17.27 13.55
N LEU A 161 -3.69 17.41 12.52
CA LEU A 161 -5.12 17.10 12.60
C LEU A 161 -5.39 15.66 12.17
N TYR A 162 -6.06 14.89 13.02
CA TYR A 162 -6.40 13.48 12.78
C TYR A 162 -7.91 13.27 12.69
N LEU A 163 -8.30 12.24 11.93
CA LEU A 163 -9.65 11.68 11.96
C LEU A 163 -9.80 10.71 13.16
N PRO A 164 -11.04 10.46 13.62
CA PRO A 164 -11.32 9.42 14.61
C PRO A 164 -10.69 8.08 14.20
N GLY A 165 -10.08 7.37 15.16
CA GLY A 165 -9.36 6.12 14.91
C GLY A 165 -7.87 6.27 14.55
N GLY A 166 -7.30 7.47 14.68
CA GLY A 166 -5.86 7.70 14.46
C GLY A 166 -5.44 7.69 12.98
N ILE A 167 -6.42 7.70 12.07
CA ILE A 167 -6.16 7.74 10.63
C ILE A 167 -5.65 9.13 10.28
N ASN A 168 -4.48 9.19 9.67
CA ASN A 168 -3.98 10.43 9.12
C ASN A 168 -4.71 10.72 7.80
N PRO A 169 -5.58 11.74 7.75
CA PRO A 169 -6.33 12.04 6.55
C PRO A 169 -5.47 12.36 5.32
N ALA A 170 -4.25 12.85 5.54
CA ALA A 170 -3.31 13.13 4.46
C ALA A 170 -2.98 11.87 3.66
N GLU A 171 -3.10 10.67 4.24
CA GLU A 171 -2.94 9.40 3.53
C GLU A 171 -4.03 9.17 2.49
N ILE A 172 -5.29 9.44 2.84
CA ILE A 172 -6.43 9.34 1.93
C ILE A 172 -6.28 10.38 0.81
N VAL A 173 -5.97 11.61 1.17
CA VAL A 173 -5.80 12.73 0.22
C VAL A 173 -4.68 12.44 -0.78
N LYS A 174 -3.53 11.91 -0.33
CA LYS A 174 -2.42 11.51 -1.21
C LYS A 174 -2.89 10.53 -2.29
N LEU A 175 -3.64 9.49 -1.92
CA LEU A 175 -4.15 8.51 -2.88
C LEU A 175 -5.13 9.13 -3.88
N LEU A 176 -6.07 9.96 -3.39
CA LEU A 176 -7.05 10.64 -4.24
C LEU A 176 -6.39 11.61 -5.24
N LEU A 177 -5.37 12.36 -4.80
CA LEU A 177 -4.64 13.29 -5.67
C LEU A 177 -3.82 12.56 -6.73
N ILE A 178 -3.24 11.40 -6.42
CA ILE A 178 -2.54 10.57 -7.41
C ILE A 178 -3.52 10.10 -8.50
N ILE A 179 -4.72 9.64 -8.12
CA ILE A 179 -5.75 9.21 -9.09
C ILE A 179 -6.22 10.39 -9.95
N PHE A 180 -6.50 11.53 -9.33
CA PHE A 180 -6.84 12.77 -10.04
C PHE A 180 -5.77 13.13 -11.06
N LEU A 181 -4.51 13.20 -10.62
CA LEU A 181 -3.40 13.60 -11.46
C LEU A 181 -3.21 12.62 -12.63
N SER A 182 -3.29 11.32 -12.37
CA SER A 182 -3.25 10.28 -13.40
C SER A 182 -4.33 10.50 -14.46
N GLY A 183 -5.59 10.62 -14.06
CA GLY A 183 -6.69 10.81 -15.02
C GLY A 183 -6.64 12.15 -15.75
N PHE A 184 -6.16 13.21 -15.10
CA PHE A 184 -5.89 14.50 -15.76
C PHE A 184 -4.83 14.34 -16.85
N LEU A 185 -3.69 13.71 -16.53
CA LEU A 185 -2.61 13.46 -17.48
C LEU A 185 -3.06 12.59 -18.67
N VAL A 186 -3.92 11.60 -18.44
CA VAL A 186 -4.50 10.77 -19.50
C VAL A 186 -5.41 11.59 -20.41
N THR A 187 -6.27 12.43 -19.83
CA THR A 187 -7.23 13.27 -20.57
C THR A 187 -6.51 14.29 -21.45
N PHE A 188 -5.48 14.95 -20.90
CA PHE A 188 -4.70 15.97 -21.60
C PHE A 188 -3.43 15.42 -22.29
N ARG A 189 -3.26 14.10 -22.39
CA ARG A 189 -2.06 13.44 -22.94
C ARG A 189 -1.63 13.99 -24.30
N LYS A 190 -2.61 14.21 -25.19
CA LYS A 190 -2.36 14.73 -26.55
C LYS A 190 -1.87 16.18 -26.54
N GLU A 191 -2.37 16.99 -25.62
CA GLU A 191 -1.96 18.39 -25.48
C GLU A 191 -0.60 18.50 -24.80
N LEU A 192 -0.40 17.74 -23.73
CA LEU A 192 0.86 17.69 -22.97
C LEU A 192 2.02 17.13 -23.80
N GLY A 193 1.75 16.25 -24.76
CA GLY A 193 2.75 15.67 -25.65
C GLY A 193 3.10 16.53 -26.87
N ARG A 194 2.46 17.70 -27.07
CA ARG A 194 2.79 18.60 -28.19
C ARG A 194 4.04 19.42 -27.87
N THR A 195 5.05 19.32 -28.73
CA THR A 195 6.27 20.12 -28.63
C THR A 195 5.99 21.55 -29.10
N VAL A 196 6.05 22.52 -28.19
CA VAL A 196 5.75 23.92 -28.51
C VAL A 196 7.00 24.69 -28.96
N VAL A 197 8.22 24.30 -28.57
CA VAL A 197 9.48 24.89 -29.09
C VAL A 197 10.65 23.89 -29.07
N GLY A 198 11.20 23.61 -30.26
CA GLY A 198 12.61 23.25 -30.52
C GLY A 198 13.16 21.93 -30.02
N VAL A 199 13.10 21.64 -28.72
CA VAL A 199 13.78 20.48 -28.09
C VAL A 199 13.04 19.96 -26.85
N VAL A 200 12.24 20.79 -26.17
CA VAL A 200 11.57 20.40 -24.93
C VAL A 200 10.07 20.25 -25.16
N PRO A 201 9.46 19.09 -24.84
CA PRO A 201 8.01 18.96 -24.83
C PRO A 201 7.44 19.87 -23.72
N ALA A 202 7.06 21.08 -24.11
CA ALA A 202 6.45 22.07 -23.23
C ALA A 202 4.93 22.06 -23.45
N PRO A 203 4.13 21.69 -22.44
CA PRO A 203 2.68 21.66 -22.58
C PRO A 203 2.09 23.06 -22.79
N PRO A 204 0.90 23.19 -23.42
CA PRO A 204 0.23 24.46 -23.58
C PRO A 204 0.00 25.15 -22.23
N TRP A 205 0.30 26.45 -22.16
CA TRP A 205 0.18 27.25 -20.93
C TRP A 205 -1.22 27.19 -20.29
N LYS A 206 -2.28 27.14 -21.10
CA LYS A 206 -3.66 27.04 -20.60
C LYS A 206 -3.90 25.75 -19.80
N THR A 207 -3.36 24.63 -20.27
CA THR A 207 -3.50 23.32 -19.62
C THR A 207 -2.71 23.29 -18.30
N LEU A 208 -1.52 23.91 -18.28
CA LEU A 208 -0.74 24.10 -17.05
C LEU A 208 -1.46 24.99 -16.04
N LEU A 209 -2.05 26.11 -16.48
CA LEU A 209 -2.82 26.99 -15.61
C LEU A 209 -4.05 26.27 -15.04
N GLY A 210 -4.76 25.48 -15.85
CA GLY A 210 -5.91 24.70 -15.39
C GLY A 210 -5.50 23.67 -14.33
N LEU A 211 -4.42 22.92 -14.57
CA LEU A 211 -3.87 21.99 -13.58
C LEU A 211 -3.45 22.73 -12.31
N GLY A 212 -2.72 23.83 -12.45
CA GLY A 212 -2.26 24.65 -11.33
C GLY A 212 -3.41 25.20 -10.49
N ALA A 213 -4.47 25.69 -11.13
CA ALA A 213 -5.66 26.20 -10.44
C ALA A 213 -6.40 25.09 -9.67
N LEU A 214 -6.61 23.94 -10.29
CA LEU A 214 -7.26 22.79 -9.65
C LEU A 214 -6.40 22.22 -8.51
N TRP A 215 -5.07 22.20 -8.67
CA TRP A 215 -4.12 21.73 -7.67
C TRP A 215 -3.94 22.71 -6.51
N ALA A 216 -4.07 24.01 -6.76
CA ALA A 216 -3.96 25.05 -5.74
C ALA A 216 -5.03 24.90 -4.66
N LEU A 217 -6.22 24.38 -4.99
CA LEU A 217 -7.30 24.16 -4.03
C LEU A 217 -6.90 23.21 -2.87
N PRO A 218 -6.55 21.93 -3.12
CA PRO A 218 -6.13 21.03 -2.05
C PRO A 218 -4.82 21.48 -1.38
N MET A 219 -3.89 22.11 -2.11
CA MET A 219 -2.66 22.64 -1.50
C MET A 219 -2.94 23.80 -0.54
N GLY A 220 -3.83 24.73 -0.91
CA GLY A 220 -4.25 25.82 -0.05
C GLY A 220 -4.88 25.32 1.24
N LEU A 221 -5.76 24.32 1.14
CA LEU A 221 -6.36 23.68 2.31
C LEU A 221 -5.31 22.98 3.20
N LEU A 222 -4.31 22.30 2.61
CA LEU A 222 -3.21 21.70 3.37
C LEU A 222 -2.35 22.74 4.10
N VAL A 223 -2.13 23.91 3.50
CA VAL A 223 -1.40 25.01 4.15
C VAL A 223 -2.21 25.57 5.32
N LEU A 224 -3.53 25.74 5.15
CA LEU A 224 -4.43 26.16 6.23
C LEU A 224 -4.57 25.13 7.36
N GLN A 225 -4.29 23.86 7.07
CA GLN A 225 -4.35 22.77 8.04
C GLN A 225 -3.12 22.70 8.97
N ARG A 226 -1.97 23.26 8.55
CA ARG A 226 -0.74 23.32 9.35
C ARG A 226 -0.81 24.39 10.42
#